data_AF-A0A9W6M046-F1
#
_entry.id   AF-A0A9W6M046-F1
#
_cell.length_a   1.000
_cell.length_b   1.000
_cell.length_c   1.000
_cell.angle_alpha   90.00
_cell.angle_beta   90.00
_cell.angle_gamma   90.00
#
_symmetry.space_group_name_H-M   'P 1'
#
loop_
_entity.id
_entity.type
_entity.pdbx_description
1 polymer ?
#
loop_
_entity_poly.entity_id
_entity_poly.type
_entity_poly.pdbx_seq_one_letter_code
_entity_poly.pdbx_strand_id
1 'polypeptide(L)'
;MALPLPNRIALGLMALALIAGLSIAPTQRAQAAVPTFDERIAGQTMKVAPGVTAQTVVRDGVAATDGVQTLANNGTNADWAKLVLLFGGWPKTEENVTVILRWMRQENGPPDWWNRNNPLNNGYGSGGGAGLGSYPDLVTAARYCAENLHRGYPEIVAGLAAGSSADATAQAIWASPWASSHYANGAHWSTRPVEIVQAPADAW
;
A
#
# COMPACT_ATOMS: atom_id res chain seq x y z
N MET A 1 49.17 8.74 6.89
CA MET A 1 48.80 10.13 7.22
C MET A 1 47.28 10.18 7.28
N ALA A 2 46.73 10.03 8.48
CA ALA A 2 45.29 9.89 8.72
C ALA A 2 44.66 11.27 8.96
N LEU A 3 43.54 11.57 8.30
CA LEU A 3 42.81 12.82 8.52
C LEU A 3 42.28 12.91 9.97
N PRO A 4 42.22 14.11 10.56
CA PRO A 4 41.73 14.31 11.92
C PRO A 4 40.22 14.05 12.05
N LEU A 5 39.86 13.56 13.25
CA LEU A 5 38.56 13.02 13.65
C LEU A 5 37.34 13.99 13.72
N PRO A 6 37.43 15.34 13.72
CA PRO A 6 36.23 16.17 13.94
C PRO A 6 35.29 16.28 12.71
N ASN A 7 35.73 15.88 11.51
CA ASN A 7 34.95 16.04 10.28
C ASN A 7 33.93 14.93 9.99
N ARG A 8 33.85 13.87 10.81
CA ARG A 8 32.94 12.74 10.58
C ARG A 8 31.58 12.87 11.27
N ILE A 9 31.47 13.72 12.29
CA ILE A 9 30.21 13.97 13.01
C ILE A 9 29.34 15.00 12.25
N ALA A 10 29.99 15.94 11.54
CA ALA A 10 29.28 16.97 10.78
C ALA A 10 28.47 16.43 9.58
N LEU A 11 28.93 15.35 8.92
CA LEU A 11 28.18 14.73 7.80
C LEU A 11 26.96 13.91 8.25
N GLY A 12 26.97 13.33 9.47
CA GLY A 12 25.85 12.51 9.96
C GLY A 12 24.61 13.32 10.34
N LEU A 13 24.79 14.53 10.85
CA LEU A 13 23.69 15.42 11.24
C LEU A 13 23.01 16.09 10.05
N MET A 14 23.71 16.28 8.92
CA MET A 14 23.11 16.86 7.71
C MET A 14 22.18 15.87 6.98
N ALA A 15 22.45 14.56 7.07
CA ALA A 15 21.60 13.54 6.44
C ALA A 15 20.26 13.32 7.18
N LEU A 16 20.23 13.51 8.50
CA LEU A 16 19.00 13.35 9.30
C LEU A 16 18.02 14.54 9.13
N ALA A 17 18.54 15.75 8.90
CA ALA A 17 17.73 16.95 8.69
C ALA A 17 17.04 16.98 7.31
N LEU A 18 17.60 16.30 6.31
CA LEU A 18 17.01 16.25 4.96
C LEU A 18 15.84 15.25 4.85
N ILE A 19 15.78 14.24 5.73
CA ILE A 19 14.72 13.22 5.73
C ILE A 19 13.49 13.66 6.54
N ALA A 20 13.66 14.50 7.56
CA ALA A 20 12.54 15.01 8.37
C ALA A 20 11.71 16.11 7.66
N GLY A 21 12.25 16.75 6.61
CA GLY A 21 11.59 17.85 5.89
C GLY A 21 10.53 17.43 4.86
N LEU A 22 10.43 16.13 4.52
CA LEU A 22 9.55 15.65 3.45
C LEU A 22 8.24 15.01 3.95
N SER A 23 7.98 15.04 5.25
CA SER A 23 6.83 14.35 5.86
C SER A 23 5.78 15.29 6.44
N ILE A 24 5.58 16.47 5.85
CA ILE A 24 4.40 17.29 6.17
C ILE A 24 3.26 16.81 5.28
N ALA A 25 2.57 15.76 5.70
CA ALA A 25 1.24 15.50 5.18
C ALA A 25 0.31 16.61 5.69
N PRO A 26 -0.35 17.41 4.81
CA PRO A 26 -1.30 18.40 5.28
C PRO A 26 -2.44 17.68 6.02
N THR A 27 -2.75 18.14 7.23
CA THR A 27 -3.91 17.63 7.97
C THR A 27 -5.19 18.00 7.22
N GLN A 28 -6.23 17.16 7.29
CA GLN A 28 -7.51 17.39 6.64
C GLN A 28 -8.15 18.75 7.03
N ARG A 29 -7.80 19.26 8.22
CA ARG A 29 -8.18 20.59 8.71
C ARG A 29 -7.46 21.74 7.97
N ALA A 30 -6.23 21.53 7.52
CA ALA A 30 -5.46 22.51 6.73
C ALA A 30 -5.93 22.60 5.28
N GLN A 31 -6.56 21.55 4.74
CA GLN A 31 -7.13 21.56 3.38
C GLN A 31 -8.55 22.16 3.32
N ALA A 32 -9.30 22.09 4.43
CA ALA A 32 -10.63 22.70 4.53
C ALA A 32 -10.59 24.18 4.97
N ALA A 33 -9.43 24.70 5.40
CA ALA A 33 -9.27 26.09 5.76
C ALA A 33 -9.13 26.95 4.49
N VAL A 34 -10.19 27.69 4.14
CA VAL A 34 -10.03 28.91 3.34
C VAL A 34 -9.15 29.84 4.18
N PRO A 35 -7.97 30.28 3.71
CA PRO A 35 -7.16 31.21 4.48
C PRO A 35 -7.90 32.54 4.57
N THR A 36 -8.55 32.78 5.70
CA THR A 36 -8.87 34.14 6.13
C THR A 36 -7.55 34.80 6.47
N PHE A 37 -7.09 35.69 5.59
CA PHE A 37 -5.95 36.57 5.82
C PHE A 37 -6.27 37.54 6.97
N ASP A 38 -6.18 37.09 8.22
CA ASP A 38 -6.28 38.01 9.36
C ASP A 38 -5.56 37.53 10.63
N GLU A 39 -4.37 36.94 10.47
CA GLU A 39 -3.38 36.93 11.56
C GLU A 39 -2.14 37.72 11.13
N ARG A 40 -2.08 38.98 11.61
CA ARG A 40 -0.90 39.83 11.52
C ARG A 40 0.23 39.25 12.37
N ILE A 41 1.01 38.34 11.80
CA ILE A 41 2.44 38.30 12.10
C ILE A 41 3.02 39.64 11.59
N ALA A 42 3.86 40.31 12.37
CA ALA A 42 4.52 41.55 11.95
C ALA A 42 5.45 41.26 10.74
N GLY A 43 4.84 41.22 9.56
CA GLY A 43 5.47 40.81 8.31
C GLY A 43 6.26 41.96 7.70
N GLN A 44 7.46 41.64 7.21
CA GLN A 44 8.13 42.47 6.22
C GLN A 44 7.21 42.67 5.01
N THR A 45 6.87 43.91 4.72
CA THR A 45 6.17 44.28 3.49
C THR A 45 7.15 44.36 2.32
N MET A 46 7.03 43.43 1.38
CA MET A 46 7.67 43.53 0.06
C MET A 46 6.68 44.16 -0.92
N LYS A 47 7.04 45.30 -1.51
CA LYS A 47 6.27 45.90 -2.61
C LYS A 47 6.69 45.24 -3.92
N VAL A 48 5.75 44.58 -4.59
CA VAL A 48 5.95 44.05 -5.94
C VAL A 48 5.76 45.19 -6.94
N ALA A 49 6.65 45.30 -7.93
CA ALA A 49 6.56 46.33 -8.96
C ALA A 49 5.31 46.15 -9.85
N PRO A 50 4.67 47.24 -10.31
CA PRO A 50 3.61 47.16 -11.29
C PRO A 50 4.19 46.61 -12.61
N GLY A 51 3.86 45.36 -12.94
CA GLY A 51 4.40 44.65 -14.12
C GLY A 51 4.67 43.16 -13.90
N VAL A 52 4.59 42.68 -12.65
CA VAL A 52 4.71 41.24 -12.34
C VAL A 52 3.36 40.56 -12.53
N THR A 53 3.19 39.86 -13.66
CA THR A 53 2.05 38.96 -13.88
C THR A 53 2.18 37.74 -12.97
N ALA A 54 1.12 37.36 -12.27
CA ALA A 54 1.11 36.13 -11.51
C ALA A 54 1.38 34.94 -12.45
N GLN A 55 2.48 34.22 -12.22
CA GLN A 55 2.74 32.99 -12.96
C GLN A 55 1.74 31.93 -12.50
N THR A 56 0.86 31.50 -13.40
CA THR A 56 0.01 30.33 -13.18
C THR A 56 0.91 29.10 -13.22
N VAL A 57 1.37 28.65 -12.06
CA VAL A 57 2.05 27.36 -11.96
C VAL A 57 0.99 26.28 -12.11
N VAL A 58 0.95 25.64 -13.29
CA VAL A 58 0.25 24.37 -13.46
C VAL A 58 1.07 23.35 -12.69
N ARG A 59 0.57 22.97 -11.51
CA ARG A 59 1.10 21.79 -10.82
C ARG A 59 0.47 20.58 -11.48
N ASP A 60 1.29 19.66 -11.96
CA ASP A 60 0.81 18.35 -12.37
C ASP A 60 0.00 17.76 -11.22
N GLY A 61 -1.20 17.27 -11.55
CA GLY A 61 -2.10 16.67 -10.56
C GLY A 61 -1.44 15.45 -9.94
N VAL A 62 -0.81 15.62 -8.78
CA VAL A 62 -0.38 14.49 -7.96
C VAL A 62 -1.64 13.91 -7.33
N ALA A 63 -2.23 12.91 -7.98
CA ALA A 63 -3.28 12.12 -7.35
C ALA A 63 -2.67 11.44 -6.11
N ALA A 64 -3.14 11.82 -4.93
CA ALA A 64 -2.74 11.16 -3.70
C ALA A 64 -3.07 9.67 -3.84
N THR A 65 -2.06 8.81 -3.69
CA THR A 65 -2.30 7.38 -3.59
C THR A 65 -3.15 7.13 -2.33
N ASP A 66 -4.25 6.39 -2.46
CA ASP A 66 -5.12 6.07 -1.34
C ASP A 66 -4.30 5.48 -0.17
N GLY A 67 -4.42 6.12 1.00
CA GLY A 67 -3.79 5.66 2.23
C GLY A 67 -4.61 4.55 2.91
N VAL A 68 -4.05 3.98 3.97
CA VAL A 68 -4.68 2.87 4.72
C VAL A 68 -6.11 3.20 5.14
N GLN A 69 -6.33 4.40 5.70
CA GLN A 69 -7.66 4.81 6.17
C GLN A 69 -8.67 4.96 5.03
N THR A 70 -8.27 5.49 3.88
CA THR A 70 -9.15 5.60 2.70
C THR A 70 -9.57 4.22 2.21
N LEU A 71 -8.61 3.30 2.09
CA LEU A 71 -8.87 1.93 1.64
C LEU A 71 -9.77 1.16 2.61
N ALA A 72 -9.54 1.30 3.92
CA ALA A 72 -10.37 0.67 4.94
C ALA A 72 -11.81 1.23 4.96
N ASN A 73 -11.97 2.55 4.78
CA ASN A 73 -13.29 3.18 4.72
C ASN A 73 -14.12 2.74 3.49
N ASN A 74 -13.48 2.51 2.34
CA ASN A 74 -14.15 1.97 1.15
C ASN A 74 -14.50 0.49 1.35
N GLY A 75 -13.55 -0.27 1.89
CA GLY A 75 -13.81 -1.56 2.49
C GLY A 75 -14.09 -2.71 1.52
N THR A 76 -13.60 -2.66 0.29
CA THR A 76 -13.79 -3.75 -0.70
C THR A 76 -12.63 -4.75 -0.72
N ASN A 77 -12.85 -5.92 -1.33
CA ASN A 77 -11.77 -6.87 -1.63
C ASN A 77 -10.65 -6.25 -2.50
N ALA A 78 -11.00 -5.34 -3.41
CA ALA A 78 -10.01 -4.60 -4.19
C ALA A 78 -9.19 -3.64 -3.31
N ASP A 79 -9.82 -3.01 -2.32
CA ASP A 79 -9.12 -2.13 -1.38
C ASP A 79 -8.22 -2.93 -0.43
N TRP A 80 -8.65 -4.11 0.00
CA TRP A 80 -7.78 -5.04 0.73
C TRP A 80 -6.57 -5.48 -0.10
N ALA A 81 -6.77 -5.82 -1.38
CA ALA A 81 -5.66 -6.13 -2.29
C ALA A 81 -4.68 -4.95 -2.40
N LYS A 82 -5.19 -3.72 -2.52
CA LYS A 82 -4.36 -2.50 -2.50
C LYS A 82 -3.64 -2.28 -1.18
N LEU A 83 -4.21 -2.66 -0.03
CA LEU A 83 -3.52 -2.61 1.27
C LEU A 83 -2.34 -3.58 1.29
N VAL A 84 -2.50 -4.81 0.80
CA VAL A 84 -1.38 -5.77 0.69
C VAL A 84 -0.25 -5.18 -0.16
N LEU A 85 -0.59 -4.59 -1.32
CA LEU A 85 0.37 -3.94 -2.20
C LEU A 85 1.04 -2.73 -1.53
N LEU A 86 0.27 -1.93 -0.79
CA LEU A 86 0.77 -0.79 -0.05
C LEU A 86 1.76 -1.21 1.05
N PHE A 87 1.41 -2.18 1.88
CA PHE A 87 2.29 -2.68 2.95
C PHE A 87 3.51 -3.43 2.40
N GLY A 88 3.36 -4.11 1.26
CA GLY A 88 4.47 -4.79 0.58
C GLY A 88 5.40 -3.86 -0.17
N GLY A 89 5.04 -2.58 -0.36
CA GLY A 89 5.83 -1.64 -1.15
C GLY A 89 5.79 -1.91 -2.65
N TRP A 90 4.73 -2.56 -3.15
CA TRP A 90 4.56 -2.91 -4.56
C TRP A 90 3.66 -1.93 -5.32
N PRO A 91 3.83 -1.80 -6.65
CA PRO A 91 2.93 -1.02 -7.48
C PRO A 91 1.48 -1.49 -7.35
N LYS A 92 0.53 -0.54 -7.29
CA LYS A 92 -0.92 -0.82 -7.31
C LYS A 92 -1.46 -0.81 -8.75
N THR A 93 -0.82 -1.57 -9.63
CA THR A 93 -1.26 -1.74 -11.02
C THR A 93 -2.51 -2.59 -11.10
N GLU A 94 -3.23 -2.51 -12.21
CA GLU A 94 -4.42 -3.34 -12.45
C GLU A 94 -4.08 -4.83 -12.42
N GLU A 95 -2.91 -5.21 -12.93
CA GLU A 95 -2.40 -6.57 -12.97
C GLU A 95 -2.18 -7.13 -11.56
N ASN A 96 -1.55 -6.33 -10.67
CA ASN A 96 -1.30 -6.73 -9.29
C ASN A 96 -2.59 -6.85 -8.48
N VAL A 97 -3.51 -5.90 -8.64
CA VAL A 97 -4.83 -5.99 -7.99
C VAL A 97 -5.58 -7.21 -8.52
N THR A 98 -5.55 -7.45 -9.84
CA THR A 98 -6.22 -8.58 -10.48
C THR A 98 -5.71 -9.92 -9.96
N VAL A 99 -4.39 -10.12 -9.86
CA VAL A 99 -3.85 -11.42 -9.38
C VAL A 99 -4.22 -11.68 -7.92
N ILE A 100 -4.18 -10.66 -7.05
CA ILE A 100 -4.56 -10.82 -5.64
C ILE A 100 -6.06 -11.11 -5.51
N LEU A 101 -6.92 -10.45 -6.29
CA LEU A 101 -8.36 -10.74 -6.30
C LEU A 101 -8.64 -12.17 -6.79
N ARG A 102 -7.96 -12.61 -7.85
CA ARG A 102 -8.10 -13.98 -8.36
C ARG A 102 -7.63 -15.00 -7.32
N TRP A 103 -6.56 -14.70 -6.59
CA TRP A 103 -6.05 -15.53 -5.50
C TRP A 103 -7.06 -15.62 -4.36
N MET A 104 -7.56 -14.48 -3.89
CA MET A 104 -8.57 -14.41 -2.83
C MET A 104 -9.83 -15.22 -3.14
N ARG A 105 -10.28 -15.19 -4.41
CA ARG A 105 -11.38 -16.05 -4.85
C ARG A 105 -11.08 -17.53 -4.67
N GLN A 106 -9.84 -17.98 -4.89
CA GLN A 106 -9.48 -19.39 -4.68
C GLN A 106 -9.49 -19.77 -3.20
N GLU A 107 -9.21 -18.82 -2.31
CA GLU A 107 -9.05 -19.08 -0.89
C GLU A 107 -10.37 -19.02 -0.10
N ASN A 108 -11.17 -17.97 -0.25
CA ASN A 108 -12.40 -17.77 0.53
C ASN A 108 -13.65 -17.46 -0.32
N GLY A 109 -13.54 -17.45 -1.65
CA GLY A 109 -14.63 -17.09 -2.56
C GLY A 109 -15.05 -15.61 -2.46
N PRO A 110 -15.70 -15.02 -3.48
CA PRO A 110 -16.06 -13.59 -3.46
C PRO A 110 -17.07 -13.15 -2.38
N PRO A 111 -18.16 -13.89 -2.07
CA PRO A 111 -19.20 -13.38 -1.16
C PRO A 111 -18.85 -13.46 0.33
N ASP A 112 -17.75 -14.14 0.71
CA ASP A 112 -17.28 -14.27 2.10
C ASP A 112 -15.75 -14.12 2.15
N TRP A 113 -15.20 -13.25 1.30
CA TRP A 113 -13.77 -13.11 1.12
C TRP A 113 -13.02 -12.67 2.39
N TRP A 114 -13.73 -12.06 3.34
CA TRP A 114 -13.21 -11.57 4.61
C TRP A 114 -13.29 -12.62 5.74
N ASN A 115 -13.67 -13.86 5.45
CA ASN A 115 -13.83 -14.91 6.46
C ASN A 115 -12.61 -14.99 7.41
N ARG A 116 -12.87 -14.97 8.73
CA ARG A 116 -11.85 -14.93 9.80
C ARG A 116 -10.88 -13.75 9.73
N ASN A 117 -11.24 -12.69 9.01
CA ASN A 117 -10.33 -11.62 8.59
C ASN A 117 -9.06 -12.16 7.94
N ASN A 118 -9.12 -13.28 7.21
CA ASN A 118 -7.94 -13.91 6.61
C ASN A 118 -8.14 -14.24 5.12
N PRO A 119 -8.19 -13.23 4.23
CA PRO A 119 -8.64 -13.41 2.85
C PRO A 119 -7.83 -14.39 1.99
N LEU A 120 -6.53 -14.56 2.29
CA LEU A 120 -5.66 -15.48 1.55
C LEU A 120 -5.30 -16.76 2.34
N ASN A 121 -5.99 -17.02 3.46
CA ASN A 121 -5.63 -18.14 4.36
C ASN A 121 -4.15 -18.10 4.76
N ASN A 122 -3.65 -16.91 5.08
CA ASN A 122 -2.29 -16.70 5.54
C ASN A 122 -2.10 -17.30 6.94
N GLY A 123 -1.08 -18.13 7.13
CA GLY A 123 -0.74 -18.67 8.45
C GLY A 123 0.09 -17.71 9.32
N TYR A 124 0.86 -16.81 8.71
CA TYR A 124 1.87 -16.02 9.42
C TYR A 124 1.24 -14.95 10.33
N GLY A 125 1.47 -15.03 11.65
CA GLY A 125 0.93 -14.07 12.61
C GLY A 125 -0.58 -14.24 12.92
N SER A 126 -1.24 -15.25 12.34
CA SER A 126 -2.69 -15.47 12.45
C SER A 126 -3.12 -16.27 13.71
N GLY A 127 -2.17 -16.73 14.51
CA GLY A 127 -2.44 -17.61 15.67
C GLY A 127 -2.86 -19.05 15.30
N GLY A 128 -2.98 -19.40 14.01
CA GLY A 128 -3.28 -20.75 13.52
C GLY A 128 -2.22 -21.27 12.55
N GLY A 129 -1.97 -22.59 12.59
CA GLY A 129 -1.17 -23.29 11.58
C GLY A 129 -1.96 -23.52 10.30
N ALA A 130 -1.26 -23.69 9.17
CA ALA A 130 -1.85 -24.09 7.87
C ALA A 130 -2.98 -23.17 7.32
N GLY A 131 -2.97 -21.88 7.65
CA GLY A 131 -3.92 -20.92 7.07
C GLY A 131 -5.32 -20.89 7.71
N LEU A 132 -5.51 -21.64 8.80
CA LEU A 132 -6.79 -21.69 9.54
C LEU A 132 -6.92 -20.60 10.61
N GLY A 133 -5.87 -19.80 10.81
CA GLY A 133 -5.89 -18.71 11.78
C GLY A 133 -6.72 -17.51 11.35
N SER A 134 -6.88 -16.58 12.28
CA SER A 134 -7.67 -15.36 12.13
C SER A 134 -6.85 -14.13 12.51
N TYR A 135 -7.21 -12.97 11.99
CA TYR A 135 -6.64 -11.69 12.42
C TYR A 135 -7.68 -10.86 13.17
N PRO A 136 -7.25 -9.91 14.02
CA PRO A 136 -8.16 -8.97 14.66
C PRO A 136 -9.00 -8.17 13.66
N ASP A 137 -8.38 -7.78 12.55
CA ASP A 137 -8.98 -6.95 11.50
C ASP A 137 -8.29 -7.19 10.15
N LEU A 138 -8.94 -6.74 9.08
CA LEU A 138 -8.49 -6.88 7.70
C LEU A 138 -7.23 -6.06 7.38
N VAL A 139 -7.00 -4.93 8.07
CA VAL A 139 -5.78 -4.11 7.91
C VAL A 139 -4.55 -4.88 8.41
N THR A 140 -4.67 -5.50 9.59
CA THR A 140 -3.67 -6.36 10.21
C THR A 140 -3.40 -7.58 9.35
N ALA A 141 -4.45 -8.20 8.81
CA ALA A 141 -4.32 -9.33 7.88
C ALA A 141 -3.53 -8.96 6.62
N ALA A 142 -3.81 -7.79 6.02
CA ALA A 142 -3.10 -7.32 4.83
C ALA A 142 -1.61 -7.09 5.10
N ARG A 143 -1.26 -6.51 6.26
CA ARG A 143 0.13 -6.32 6.69
C ARG A 143 0.87 -7.64 6.83
N TYR A 144 0.30 -8.59 7.59
CA TYR A 144 0.92 -9.90 7.79
C TYR A 144 1.01 -10.72 6.50
N CYS A 145 0.05 -10.55 5.59
CA CYS A 145 0.13 -11.14 4.25
C CYS A 145 1.36 -10.63 3.50
N ALA A 146 1.54 -9.31 3.43
CA ALA A 146 2.70 -8.69 2.78
C ALA A 146 4.03 -9.12 3.41
N GLU A 147 4.11 -9.17 4.74
CA GLU A 147 5.29 -9.65 5.47
C GLU A 147 5.61 -11.12 5.16
N ASN A 148 4.59 -11.97 5.09
CA ASN A 148 4.80 -13.38 4.76
C ASN A 148 5.32 -13.56 3.33
N LEU A 149 4.78 -12.81 2.38
CA LEU A 149 5.24 -12.78 0.99
C LEU A 149 6.73 -12.43 0.91
N HIS A 150 7.15 -11.36 1.57
CA HIS A 150 8.57 -10.97 1.67
C HIS A 150 9.45 -12.03 2.32
N ARG A 151 8.93 -12.77 3.29
CA ARG A 151 9.70 -13.75 4.05
C ARG A 151 9.99 -15.05 3.28
N GLY A 152 9.08 -15.49 2.42
CA GLY A 152 9.11 -16.86 1.91
C GLY A 152 8.80 -17.07 0.43
N TYR A 153 8.44 -16.03 -0.31
CA TYR A 153 7.87 -16.19 -1.66
C TYR A 153 8.52 -15.29 -2.71
N PRO A 154 9.85 -15.44 -2.95
CA PRO A 154 10.62 -14.50 -3.77
C PRO A 154 10.10 -14.34 -5.20
N GLU A 155 9.62 -15.43 -5.83
CA GLU A 155 9.08 -15.36 -7.20
C GLU A 155 7.74 -14.61 -7.26
N ILE A 156 6.89 -14.75 -6.23
CA ILE A 156 5.65 -13.97 -6.12
C ILE A 156 6.01 -12.50 -5.92
N VAL A 157 6.96 -12.21 -5.03
CA VAL A 157 7.46 -10.85 -4.78
C VAL A 157 8.03 -10.22 -6.05
N ALA A 158 8.78 -10.97 -6.86
CA ALA A 158 9.33 -10.50 -8.13
C ALA A 158 8.21 -10.14 -9.12
N GLY A 159 7.19 -10.99 -9.24
CA GLY A 159 6.00 -10.71 -10.06
C GLY A 159 5.25 -9.47 -9.60
N LEU A 160 5.00 -9.33 -8.29
CA LEU A 160 4.34 -8.16 -7.72
C LEU A 160 5.17 -6.88 -7.86
N ALA A 161 6.50 -6.96 -7.71
CA ALA A 161 7.39 -5.83 -7.89
C ALA A 161 7.44 -5.36 -9.36
N ALA A 162 7.38 -6.30 -10.31
CA ALA A 162 7.29 -5.98 -11.74
C ALA A 162 5.94 -5.36 -12.10
N GLY A 163 4.84 -5.87 -11.52
CA GLY A 163 3.51 -5.30 -11.65
C GLY A 163 2.92 -5.30 -13.06
N SER A 164 3.47 -6.08 -13.97
CA SER A 164 3.19 -6.00 -15.42
C SER A 164 2.38 -7.19 -15.98
N SER A 165 2.17 -8.25 -15.20
CA SER A 165 1.40 -9.41 -15.66
C SER A 165 0.77 -10.18 -14.51
N ALA A 166 -0.56 -10.17 -14.46
CA ALA A 166 -1.32 -10.96 -13.49
C ALA A 166 -1.09 -12.47 -13.68
N ASP A 167 -0.94 -12.91 -14.93
CA ASP A 167 -0.81 -14.33 -15.27
C ASP A 167 0.59 -14.86 -14.93
N ALA A 168 1.65 -14.06 -15.11
CA ALA A 168 3.01 -14.44 -14.68
C ALA A 168 3.09 -14.55 -13.16
N THR A 169 2.53 -13.59 -12.43
CA THR A 169 2.47 -13.64 -10.95
C THR A 169 1.61 -14.81 -10.47
N ALA A 170 0.51 -15.13 -11.16
CA ALA A 170 -0.31 -16.30 -10.85
C ALA A 170 0.48 -17.61 -11.02
N GLN A 171 1.29 -17.75 -12.08
CA GLN A 171 2.16 -18.91 -12.26
C GLN A 171 3.15 -19.07 -11.10
N ALA A 172 3.75 -17.96 -10.62
CA ALA A 172 4.61 -17.98 -9.44
C ALA A 172 3.84 -18.43 -8.18
N ILE A 173 2.59 -17.99 -8.01
CA ILE A 173 1.72 -18.45 -6.92
C ILE A 173 1.51 -19.96 -7.00
N TRP A 174 1.13 -20.50 -8.17
CA TRP A 174 0.84 -21.93 -8.35
C TRP A 174 2.04 -22.82 -8.08
N ALA A 175 3.24 -22.36 -8.45
CA ALA A 175 4.49 -23.07 -8.22
C ALA A 175 5.00 -22.96 -6.78
N SER A 176 4.42 -22.07 -5.96
CA SER A 176 4.92 -21.78 -4.62
C SER A 176 4.43 -22.78 -3.57
N PRO A 177 5.14 -22.89 -2.43
CA PRO A 177 4.66 -23.67 -1.28
C PRO A 177 3.31 -23.20 -0.71
N TRP A 178 2.91 -21.94 -0.94
CA TRP A 178 1.59 -21.45 -0.50
C TRP A 178 0.48 -22.25 -1.15
N ALA A 179 0.63 -22.49 -2.45
CA ALA A 179 -0.35 -23.24 -3.20
C ALA A 179 -0.42 -24.70 -2.74
N SER A 180 0.63 -25.31 -2.19
CA SER A 180 0.67 -26.73 -1.78
C SER A 180 -0.02 -27.69 -2.79
N SER A 181 0.03 -27.37 -4.09
CA SER A 181 -0.70 -28.02 -5.20
C SER A 181 -2.24 -27.86 -5.25
N HIS A 182 -2.86 -27.03 -4.42
CA HIS A 182 -4.32 -26.75 -4.37
C HIS A 182 -4.91 -26.22 -5.67
N TYR A 183 -4.13 -25.50 -6.49
CA TYR A 183 -4.62 -24.94 -7.77
C TYR A 183 -4.37 -25.84 -8.98
N ALA A 184 -3.85 -27.07 -8.78
CA ALA A 184 -3.50 -28.02 -9.84
C ALA A 184 -2.66 -27.38 -10.97
N ASN A 185 -1.58 -26.66 -10.59
CA ASN A 185 -0.71 -25.92 -11.51
C ASN A 185 -1.48 -24.94 -12.43
N GLY A 186 -2.54 -24.32 -11.91
CA GLY A 186 -3.36 -23.36 -12.63
C GLY A 186 -4.59 -23.96 -13.30
N ALA A 187 -4.75 -25.29 -13.35
CA ALA A 187 -5.91 -25.91 -13.97
C ALA A 187 -7.24 -25.55 -13.27
N HIS A 188 -7.20 -25.25 -11.97
CA HIS A 188 -8.36 -24.78 -11.21
C HIS A 188 -8.38 -23.24 -11.05
N TRP A 189 -7.43 -22.54 -11.66
CA TRP A 189 -7.33 -21.09 -11.54
C TRP A 189 -8.25 -20.38 -12.53
N SER A 190 -9.32 -19.77 -12.04
CA SER A 190 -10.18 -18.95 -12.88
C SER A 190 -9.51 -17.62 -13.20
N THR A 191 -9.56 -17.22 -14.47
CA THR A 191 -9.14 -15.89 -14.96
C THR A 191 -10.34 -14.94 -15.16
N ARG A 192 -11.57 -15.43 -14.95
CA ARG A 192 -12.79 -14.61 -15.04
C ARG A 192 -12.68 -13.40 -14.11
N PRO A 193 -13.30 -12.25 -14.45
CA PRO A 193 -13.41 -11.11 -13.55
C PRO A 193 -13.88 -11.55 -12.15
N VAL A 194 -13.29 -10.96 -11.12
CA VAL A 194 -13.71 -11.18 -9.73
C VAL A 194 -14.73 -10.11 -9.39
N GLU A 195 -15.82 -10.52 -8.74
CA GLU A 195 -16.80 -9.58 -8.22
C GLU A 195 -16.17 -8.72 -7.13
N ILE A 196 -16.44 -7.42 -7.16
CA ILE A 196 -15.96 -6.49 -6.14
C ILE A 196 -17.04 -6.40 -5.06
N VAL A 197 -16.69 -6.82 -3.85
CA VAL A 197 -17.62 -6.96 -2.73
C VAL A 197 -17.08 -6.22 -1.52
N GLN A 198 -17.93 -5.43 -0.89
CA GLN A 198 -17.62 -4.73 0.35
C GLN A 198 -17.77 -5.69 1.54
N ALA A 199 -16.78 -5.71 2.44
CA ALA A 199 -16.87 -6.44 3.70
C ALA A 199 -17.65 -5.61 4.75
N PRO A 200 -18.23 -6.27 5.78
CA PRO A 200 -18.83 -5.59 6.93
C PRO A 200 -17.87 -4.59 7.59
N ALA A 201 -18.41 -3.49 8.13
CA ALA A 201 -17.62 -2.42 8.72
C ALA A 201 -16.81 -2.86 9.96
N ASP A 202 -17.28 -3.88 10.69
CA ASP A 202 -16.62 -4.46 11.86
C ASP A 202 -15.45 -5.41 11.52
N ALA A 203 -15.22 -5.70 10.24
CA ALA A 203 -14.06 -6.46 9.78
C ALA A 203 -12.78 -5.60 9.60
N TRP A 204 -12.89 -4.27 9.61
CA TRP A 204 -11.83 -3.32 9.24
C TRP A 204 -11.06 -2.72 10.42
#